data_AF-A0A7J3QW25-F1
#
_entry.id   AF-A0A7J3QW25-F1
#
_cell.length_a   1.000
_cell.length_b   1.000
_cell.length_c   1.000
_cell.angle_alpha   90.00
_cell.angle_beta   90.00
_cell.angle_gamma   90.00
#
_symmetry.space_group_name_H-M   'P 1'
#
loop_
_entity.id
_entity.type
_entity.pdbx_description
1 polymer ?
#
loop_
_entity_poly.entity_id
_entity_poly.type
_entity_poly.pdbx_seq_one_letter_code
_entity_poly.pdbx_strand_id
1 'polypeptide(L)'
;MQKSFDKATHIAQCLQLAILLEVSADKPGNVNLVVGFEGTNHMHFLASAVAAAPYFRFAAERGLAVSRGEISLNEVGVGQIIRDCVAEISRWQSGGNTLLGTVLLFAPLAVTAGMTPAEKGVFELSGLRQ
;
A
#
# COMPACT_ATOMS: atom_id res chain seq x y z
N MET A 1 0.12 -17.91 24.77
CA MET A 1 -0.70 -17.63 23.57
C MET A 1 0.08 -16.74 22.64
N GLN A 2 0.76 -17.32 21.64
CA GLN A 2 1.41 -16.55 20.58
C GLN A 2 0.29 -15.89 19.77
N LYS A 3 0.14 -14.56 19.80
CA LYS A 3 -0.76 -13.87 18.86
C LYS A 3 -0.28 -14.24 17.46
N SER A 4 -1.08 -14.99 16.71
CA SER A 4 -0.88 -15.11 15.27
C SER A 4 -0.86 -13.70 14.71
N PHE A 5 0.27 -13.30 14.15
CA PHE A 5 0.45 -11.98 13.60
C PHE A 5 -0.35 -11.92 12.30
N ASP A 6 -1.39 -11.08 12.23
CA ASP A 6 -2.16 -10.90 11.01
C ASP A 6 -1.26 -10.27 9.94
N LYS A 7 -0.68 -11.10 9.08
CA LYS A 7 0.30 -10.72 8.06
C LYS A 7 -0.25 -9.63 7.14
N ALA A 8 -1.53 -9.68 6.78
CA ALA A 8 -2.12 -8.65 5.93
C ALA A 8 -2.19 -7.30 6.65
N THR A 9 -2.58 -7.30 7.92
CA THR A 9 -2.55 -6.09 8.76
C THR A 9 -1.14 -5.53 8.89
N HIS A 10 -0.14 -6.39 9.10
CA HIS A 10 1.25 -5.93 9.18
C HIS A 10 1.73 -5.27 7.89
N ILE A 11 1.48 -5.91 6.73
CA ILE A 11 1.81 -5.34 5.42
C ILE A 11 1.15 -3.97 5.26
N ALA A 12 -0.14 -3.86 5.56
CA ALA A 12 -0.87 -2.60 5.46
C ALA A 12 -0.29 -1.51 6.38
N GLN A 13 0.07 -1.86 7.62
CA GLN A 13 0.70 -0.93 8.57
C GLN A 13 2.08 -0.47 8.09
N CYS A 14 2.90 -1.36 7.53
CA CYS A 14 4.18 -0.99 6.93
C CYS A 14 4.01 -0.01 5.76
N LEU A 15 3.06 -0.28 4.87
CA LEU A 15 2.78 0.59 3.72
C LEU A 15 2.19 1.93 4.15
N GLN A 16 1.28 1.95 5.13
CA GLN A 16 0.78 3.18 5.72
C GLN A 16 1.92 3.99 6.37
N LEU A 17 2.76 3.35 7.17
CA LEU A 17 3.90 4.00 7.80
C LEU A 17 4.88 4.57 6.77
N ALA A 18 5.12 3.85 5.66
CA ALA A 18 5.96 4.35 4.57
C ALA A 18 5.43 5.67 3.99
N ILE A 19 4.11 5.80 3.79
CA ILE A 19 3.50 7.06 3.33
C ILE A 19 3.68 8.18 4.38
N LEU A 20 3.47 7.87 5.65
CA LEU A 20 3.61 8.87 6.72
C LEU A 20 5.04 9.39 6.82
N LEU A 21 6.03 8.50 6.71
CA LEU A 21 7.44 8.86 6.68
C LEU A 21 7.79 9.67 5.42
N GLU A 22 7.24 9.28 4.28
CA GLU A 22 7.45 9.98 3.00
C GLU A 22 7.00 11.45 3.07
N VAL A 23 5.85 11.73 3.68
CA VAL A 23 5.29 13.09 3.83
C VAL A 23 6.05 13.92 4.87
N SER A 24 6.63 13.25 5.86
CA SER A 24 7.37 13.89 6.95
C SER A 24 8.79 14.32 6.53
N ALA A 25 9.30 13.77 5.42
CA ALA A 25 10.62 14.11 4.90
C ALA A 25 10.61 15.45 4.15
N ASP A 26 11.58 16.31 4.43
CA ASP A 26 11.80 17.54 3.65
C ASP A 26 12.38 17.19 2.27
N LYS A 27 11.59 17.46 1.24
CA LYS A 27 11.87 17.07 -0.15
C LYS A 27 11.68 18.30 -1.04
N PRO A 28 12.76 18.89 -1.58
CA PRO A 28 12.65 20.04 -2.48
C PRO A 28 11.70 19.73 -3.65
N GLY A 29 10.70 20.58 -3.87
CA GLY A 29 9.71 20.41 -4.94
C GLY A 29 8.52 19.47 -4.64
N ASN A 30 8.41 18.92 -3.42
CA ASN A 30 7.28 18.11 -2.97
C ASN A 30 6.56 18.76 -1.79
N VAL A 31 5.30 18.36 -1.56
CA VAL A 31 4.60 18.70 -0.31
C VAL A 31 5.29 18.03 0.86
N ASN A 32 5.56 18.81 1.90
CA ASN A 32 6.11 18.35 3.16
C ASN A 32 5.46 19.14 4.33
N LEU A 33 5.96 18.95 5.55
CA LEU A 33 5.39 19.60 6.74
C LEU A 33 5.45 21.14 6.70
N VAL A 34 6.39 21.71 5.95
CA VAL A 34 6.67 23.15 5.87
C VAL A 34 6.19 23.76 4.56
N VAL A 35 6.22 22.99 3.46
CA VAL A 35 5.92 23.46 2.11
C VAL A 35 4.69 22.73 1.56
N GLY A 36 3.65 23.49 1.21
CA GLY A 36 2.50 23.02 0.43
C GLY A 36 2.50 23.58 -0.99
N PHE A 37 1.61 23.06 -1.83
CA PHE A 37 1.26 23.65 -3.13
C PHE A 37 -0.17 24.17 -3.09
N GLU A 38 -0.54 25.00 -4.06
CA GLU A 38 -1.85 25.67 -4.11
C GLU A 38 -3.01 24.67 -3.95
N GLY A 39 -3.69 24.71 -2.80
CA GLY A 39 -4.79 23.80 -2.44
C GLY A 39 -4.38 22.46 -1.82
N THR A 40 -3.09 22.12 -1.71
CA THR A 40 -2.59 20.84 -1.18
C THR A 40 -1.55 21.02 -0.08
N ASN A 41 -1.81 20.48 1.12
CA ASN A 41 -0.89 20.50 2.26
C ASN A 41 -0.66 19.07 2.81
N HIS A 42 0.27 18.93 3.76
CA HIS A 42 0.64 17.64 4.36
C HIS A 42 -0.54 16.93 5.03
N MET A 43 -1.51 17.64 5.61
CA MET A 43 -2.68 17.03 6.26
C MET A 43 -3.53 16.23 5.27
N HIS A 44 -3.60 16.68 4.01
CA HIS A 44 -4.28 15.91 2.96
C HIS A 44 -3.58 14.57 2.73
N PHE A 45 -2.24 14.51 2.76
CA PHE A 45 -1.51 13.25 2.63
C PHE A 45 -1.67 12.37 3.87
N LEU A 46 -1.70 12.94 5.08
CA LEU A 46 -1.96 12.18 6.32
C LEU A 46 -3.35 11.53 6.28
N ALA A 47 -4.39 12.29 5.90
CA ALA A 47 -5.74 11.76 5.71
C ALA A 47 -5.77 10.67 4.62
N SER A 48 -5.05 10.90 3.51
CA SER A 48 -4.94 9.93 2.41
C SER A 48 -4.27 8.62 2.87
N ALA A 49 -3.24 8.68 3.73
CA ALA A 49 -2.57 7.50 4.27
C ALA A 49 -3.52 6.62 5.10
N VAL A 50 -4.38 7.25 5.91
CA VAL A 50 -5.41 6.56 6.70
C VAL A 50 -6.47 5.94 5.78
N ALA A 51 -6.95 6.68 4.78
CA ALA A 51 -7.96 6.20 3.83
C ALA A 51 -7.46 5.01 2.99
N ALA A 52 -6.16 4.99 2.65
CA ALA A 52 -5.56 3.95 1.82
C ALA A 52 -5.28 2.63 2.58
N ALA A 53 -5.05 2.67 3.89
CA ALA A 53 -4.61 1.51 4.67
C ALA A 53 -5.54 0.29 4.57
N PRO A 54 -6.89 0.41 4.63
CA PRO A 54 -7.80 -0.71 4.44
C PRO A 54 -7.66 -1.39 3.07
N TYR A 55 -7.37 -0.62 2.01
CA TYR A 55 -7.19 -1.16 0.66
C TYR A 55 -5.87 -1.92 0.52
N PHE A 56 -4.80 -1.48 1.19
CA PHE A 56 -3.56 -2.26 1.25
C PHE A 56 -3.72 -3.55 2.04
N ARG A 57 -4.50 -3.53 3.11
CA ARG A 57 -4.85 -4.76 3.86
C ARG A 57 -5.63 -5.72 2.97
N PHE A 58 -6.66 -5.23 2.29
CA PHE A 58 -7.45 -6.03 1.36
C PHE A 58 -6.57 -6.61 0.24
N ALA A 59 -5.69 -5.81 -0.37
CA ALA A 59 -4.73 -6.28 -1.37
C ALA A 59 -3.83 -7.41 -0.83
N ALA A 60 -3.31 -7.28 0.38
CA ALA A 60 -2.53 -8.33 1.03
C ALA A 60 -3.34 -9.59 1.34
N GLU A 61 -4.61 -9.46 1.74
CA GLU A 61 -5.55 -10.57 1.92
C GLU A 61 -5.81 -11.32 0.60
N ARG A 62 -5.96 -10.60 -0.53
CA ARG A 62 -6.06 -11.22 -1.87
C ARG A 62 -4.78 -11.99 -2.20
N GLY A 63 -3.61 -11.41 -1.93
CA GLY A 63 -2.33 -12.09 -2.13
C GLY A 63 -2.18 -13.37 -1.30
N LEU A 64 -2.64 -13.34 -0.04
CA LEU A 64 -2.70 -14.52 0.80
C LEU A 64 -3.64 -15.59 0.24
N ALA A 65 -4.81 -15.20 -0.25
CA ALA A 65 -5.76 -16.12 -0.89
C ALA A 65 -5.16 -16.79 -2.14
N VAL A 66 -4.39 -16.05 -2.96
CA VAL A 66 -3.62 -16.63 -4.07
C VAL A 66 -2.62 -17.66 -3.57
N SER A 67 -1.84 -17.36 -2.53
CA SER A 67 -0.84 -18.30 -1.99
C SER A 67 -1.44 -19.59 -1.44
N ARG A 68 -2.69 -19.53 -0.98
CA ARG A 68 -3.45 -20.69 -0.49
C ARG A 68 -4.21 -21.43 -1.59
N GLY A 69 -4.14 -20.95 -2.84
CA GLY A 69 -4.87 -21.52 -3.97
C GLY A 69 -6.39 -21.28 -3.93
N GLU A 70 -6.85 -20.34 -3.11
CA GLU A 70 -8.29 -20.02 -2.95
C GLU A 70 -8.82 -19.19 -4.13
N ILE A 71 -7.95 -18.40 -4.76
CA ILE A 71 -8.24 -17.59 -5.95
C ILE A 71 -7.05 -17.65 -6.91
N SER A 72 -7.31 -17.45 -8.20
CA SER A 72 -6.27 -17.25 -9.21
C SER A 72 -5.71 -15.81 -9.20
N LEU A 73 -4.54 -15.62 -9.80
CA LEU A 73 -3.93 -14.29 -9.97
C LEU A 73 -4.83 -13.30 -10.71
N ASN A 74 -5.58 -13.77 -11.72
CA ASN A 74 -6.49 -12.93 -12.50
C ASN A 74 -7.67 -12.41 -11.66
N GLU A 75 -8.06 -13.14 -10.62
CA GLU A 75 -9.15 -12.76 -9.74
C GLU A 75 -8.75 -11.72 -8.69
N VAL A 76 -7.45 -11.44 -8.49
CA VAL A 76 -6.98 -10.46 -7.49
C VAL A 76 -7.64 -9.10 -7.66
N GLY A 77 -7.80 -8.64 -8.91
CA GLY A 77 -8.47 -7.39 -9.21
C GLY A 77 -7.68 -6.13 -8.83
N VAL A 78 -6.37 -6.09 -9.08
CA VAL A 78 -5.49 -4.98 -8.65
C VAL A 78 -6.00 -3.61 -9.16
N GLY A 79 -6.45 -3.52 -10.40
CA GLY A 79 -7.00 -2.27 -10.95
C GLY A 79 -8.27 -1.79 -10.24
N GLN A 80 -9.12 -2.72 -9.79
CA GLN A 80 -10.30 -2.42 -8.99
C GLN A 80 -9.91 -1.85 -7.63
N ILE A 81 -8.94 -2.49 -6.96
CA ILE A 81 -8.41 -2.05 -5.67
C ILE A 81 -7.81 -0.64 -5.76
N ILE A 82 -6.99 -0.37 -6.81
CA ILE A 82 -6.40 0.94 -7.04
C ILE A 82 -7.49 2.00 -7.21
N ARG A 83 -8.48 1.72 -8.08
CA ARG A 83 -9.55 2.68 -8.37
C ARG A 83 -10.35 3.03 -7.12
N ASP A 84 -10.76 2.03 -6.35
CA ASP A 84 -11.58 2.25 -5.15
C ASP A 84 -10.78 2.93 -4.04
N CYS A 85 -9.49 2.59 -3.89
CA CYS A 85 -8.58 3.26 -2.96
C CYS A 85 -8.46 4.76 -3.28
N VAL A 86 -8.23 5.11 -4.55
CA VAL A 86 -8.14 6.51 -5.00
C VAL A 86 -9.47 7.26 -4.81
N ALA A 87 -10.59 6.58 -5.07
CA ALA A 87 -11.91 7.15 -4.81
C ALA A 87 -12.11 7.44 -3.31
N GLU A 88 -11.73 6.53 -2.42
CA GLU A 88 -11.86 6.74 -0.98
C GLU A 88 -10.92 7.83 -0.46
N ILE A 89 -9.66 7.87 -0.94
CA ILE A 89 -8.73 8.98 -0.66
C ILE A 89 -9.37 10.32 -1.03
N SER A 90 -10.03 10.41 -2.18
CA SER A 90 -10.68 11.65 -2.64
C SER A 90 -11.89 12.06 -1.79
N ARG A 91 -12.46 11.14 -0.99
CA ARG A 91 -13.55 11.45 -0.04
C ARG A 91 -13.03 11.96 1.30
N TRP A 92 -11.82 11.56 1.68
CA TRP A 92 -11.20 11.92 2.97
C TRP A 92 -10.49 13.28 2.94
N GLN A 93 -10.18 13.82 1.77
CA GLN A 93 -9.47 15.08 1.61
C GLN A 93 -9.80 15.79 0.30
N SER A 94 -9.59 17.11 0.25
CA SER A 94 -9.94 17.98 -0.88
C SER A 94 -8.74 18.56 -1.63
N GLY A 95 -7.52 18.10 -1.35
CA GLY A 95 -6.27 18.56 -1.92
C GLY A 95 -5.89 17.95 -3.26
N GLY A 96 -6.83 17.39 -4.01
CA GLY A 96 -6.59 16.80 -5.32
C GLY A 96 -5.79 15.49 -5.26
N ASN A 97 -4.79 15.36 -6.14
CA ASN A 97 -3.97 14.15 -6.25
C ASN A 97 -2.86 14.12 -5.20
N THR A 98 -3.07 13.35 -4.14
CA THR A 98 -2.12 13.19 -3.04
C THR A 98 -1.31 11.89 -3.13
N LEU A 99 -1.93 10.76 -3.52
CA LEU A 99 -1.32 9.44 -3.38
C LEU A 99 -1.47 8.51 -4.59
N LEU A 100 -1.90 8.99 -5.76
CA LEU A 100 -2.12 8.09 -6.90
C LEU A 100 -0.88 7.27 -7.26
N GLY A 101 0.29 7.92 -7.35
CA GLY A 101 1.56 7.24 -7.64
C GLY A 101 1.91 6.18 -6.60
N THR A 102 1.75 6.51 -5.32
CA THR A 102 2.00 5.57 -4.22
C THR A 102 1.03 4.41 -4.22
N VAL A 103 -0.27 4.64 -4.48
CA VAL A 103 -1.28 3.57 -4.57
C VAL A 103 -0.99 2.63 -5.74
N LEU A 104 -0.58 3.17 -6.90
CA LEU A 104 -0.18 2.37 -8.06
C LEU A 104 0.99 1.43 -7.76
N LEU A 105 1.93 1.86 -6.91
CA LEU A 105 3.07 1.04 -6.47
C LEU A 105 2.68 0.07 -5.35
N PHE A 106 1.93 0.54 -4.36
CA PHE A 106 1.71 -0.18 -3.11
C PHE A 106 0.61 -1.23 -3.22
N ALA A 107 -0.41 -1.04 -4.05
CA ALA A 107 -1.44 -2.06 -4.26
C ALA A 107 -0.87 -3.39 -4.79
N PRO A 108 -0.09 -3.43 -5.91
CA PRO A 108 0.53 -4.68 -6.35
C PRO A 108 1.59 -5.19 -5.36
N LEU A 109 2.34 -4.30 -4.69
CA LEU A 109 3.31 -4.69 -3.67
C LEU A 109 2.65 -5.37 -2.45
N ALA A 110 1.49 -4.89 -2.03
CA ALA A 110 0.72 -5.49 -0.95
C ALA A 110 0.25 -6.91 -1.32
N VAL A 111 -0.24 -7.10 -2.55
CA VAL A 111 -0.61 -8.42 -3.08
C VAL A 111 0.59 -9.35 -3.05
N THR A 112 1.73 -8.95 -3.63
CA THR A 112 2.90 -9.83 -3.71
C THR A 112 3.48 -10.14 -2.34
N ALA A 113 3.54 -9.16 -1.43
CA ALA A 113 3.93 -9.39 -0.04
C ALA A 113 2.98 -10.38 0.67
N GLY A 114 1.68 -10.30 0.38
CA GLY A 114 0.67 -11.27 0.82
C GLY A 114 0.97 -12.68 0.31
N MET A 115 1.37 -12.80 -0.96
CA MET A 115 1.70 -14.08 -1.61
C MET A 115 3.00 -14.72 -1.09
N THR A 116 3.98 -13.94 -0.64
CA THR A 116 5.29 -14.47 -0.23
C THR A 116 5.18 -15.35 1.02
N PRO A 117 5.70 -16.58 1.05
CA PRO A 117 5.71 -17.40 2.26
C PRO A 117 6.40 -16.70 3.43
N ALA A 118 5.93 -16.94 4.66
CA ALA A 118 6.56 -16.38 5.87
C ALA A 118 7.85 -17.12 6.29
N GLU A 119 8.13 -18.27 5.68
CA GLU A 119 9.32 -19.06 5.99
C GLU A 119 10.59 -18.39 5.44
N LYS A 120 11.72 -18.65 6.12
CA LYS A 120 13.05 -18.18 5.73
C LYS A 120 13.48 -18.82 4.39
N GLY A 121 12.87 -18.38 3.29
CA GLY A 121 13.36 -18.67 1.96
C GLY A 121 14.66 -17.90 1.76
N VAL A 122 15.77 -18.62 1.61
CA VAL A 122 16.98 -18.06 1.04
C VAL A 122 16.58 -17.48 -0.33
N PHE A 123 16.78 -16.18 -0.53
CA PHE A 123 16.54 -15.55 -1.83
C PHE A 123 17.50 -16.18 -2.85
N GLU A 124 17.04 -17.21 -3.57
CA GLU A 124 17.85 -17.93 -4.53
C GLU A 124 17.93 -17.16 -5.85
N LEU A 125 19.02 -16.39 -5.99
CA LEU A 125 19.36 -15.65 -7.22
C LEU A 125 19.43 -16.54 -8.48
N SER A 126 19.72 -17.83 -8.31
CA SER A 126 19.78 -18.84 -9.38
C SER A 126 18.45 -19.03 -10.11
N GLY A 127 17.32 -18.92 -9.41
CA GLY A 127 15.99 -19.10 -10.00
C GLY A 127 15.48 -17.93 -10.85
N LEU A 128 16.10 -16.74 -10.71
CA LEU A 128 15.70 -15.51 -11.40
C LEU A 128 16.43 -15.26 -12.73
N ARG A 129 17.46 -16.06 -13.04
CA ARG A 129 18.28 -15.91 -14.26
C ARG A 129 17.85 -16.80 -15.42
N GLN A 130 16.68 -17.45 -15.34
CA GLN A 130 16.09 -18.22 -16.44
C GLN A 130 15.17 -17.31 -17.25
#